data_AF-A0AAN9YSD0-F1
#
_entry.id   AF-A0AAN9YSD0-F1
#
_cell.length_a   1.000
_cell.length_b   1.000
_cell.length_c   1.000
_cell.angle_alpha   90.00
_cell.angle_beta   90.00
_cell.angle_gamma   90.00
#
_symmetry.space_group_name_H-M   'P 1'
#
loop_
_entity.id
_entity.type
_entity.pdbx_description
1 polymer ?
#
loop_
_entity_poly.entity_id
_entity_poly.type
_entity_poly.pdbx_seq_one_letter_code
_entity_poly.pdbx_strand_id
1 'polypeptide(L)'
;MSNSTATPPYPNGDQAALDIEAADGAAIIPIQKHTSVTSRIWDHLQEPVRPSTLVEVELSILTFCTGIQDAISFPDYHCFASNQTGNTVLLMVALLSPSLDGEMFITANIGAALGFFLLAGWITGQLGHFVGPRRRIWLICCNFAQSCLVFAAAAIQYRAGIAARSAAAVAVTGLLAFASGSQVVQSRALATTEISTAMATAAWVDLVIDPHMLAWHNRPRNRRVCFLLSLAGGALTGAAIARSAGSSVALLISAAGKLLVAFIYLLNGADKPKRTVPGPDGAEAEK
;
A
#
# COMPACT_ATOMS: atom_id res chain seq x y z
N MET A 1 5.65 -65.27 -63.64
CA MET A 1 6.08 -65.18 -62.23
C MET A 1 6.25 -63.70 -61.90
N SER A 2 5.60 -63.27 -60.82
CA SER A 2 5.32 -61.89 -60.43
C SER A 2 6.56 -61.15 -59.91
N ASN A 3 6.80 -59.92 -60.38
CA ASN A 3 7.69 -58.96 -59.72
C ASN A 3 6.84 -57.98 -58.91
N SER A 4 6.89 -58.12 -57.58
CA SER A 4 6.27 -57.21 -56.62
C SER A 4 7.31 -56.17 -56.19
N THR A 5 7.07 -54.90 -56.51
CA THR A 5 7.85 -53.76 -56.01
C THR A 5 7.33 -53.34 -54.64
N ALA A 6 8.07 -53.64 -53.58
CA ALA A 6 7.83 -53.11 -52.24
C ALA A 6 8.56 -51.77 -52.07
N THR A 7 7.83 -50.70 -51.84
CA THR A 7 8.34 -49.40 -51.40
C THR A 7 8.75 -49.44 -49.92
N PRO A 8 9.88 -48.82 -49.50
CA PRO A 8 10.28 -48.78 -48.11
C PRO A 8 9.34 -47.88 -47.26
N PRO A 9 9.13 -48.18 -45.97
CA PRO A 9 8.06 -47.57 -45.16
C PRO A 9 8.48 -46.32 -44.35
N TYR A 10 9.56 -45.64 -44.72
CA TYR A 10 10.03 -44.46 -43.97
C TYR A 10 10.24 -43.26 -44.89
N PRO A 11 9.73 -42.06 -44.52
CA PRO A 11 10.01 -40.86 -45.29
C PRO A 11 11.51 -40.59 -45.25
N ASN A 12 12.09 -40.23 -46.40
CA ASN A 12 13.48 -39.77 -46.49
C ASN A 12 13.73 -38.70 -45.41
N GLY A 13 14.89 -38.75 -44.74
CA GLY A 13 15.24 -37.81 -43.66
C GLY A 13 15.14 -36.34 -44.06
N ASP A 14 15.27 -36.04 -45.35
CA ASP A 14 15.07 -34.71 -45.92
C ASP A 14 13.60 -34.25 -45.88
N GLN A 15 12.63 -35.17 -46.04
CA GLN A 15 11.20 -34.86 -45.94
C GLN A 15 10.81 -34.58 -44.48
N ALA A 16 11.36 -35.35 -43.53
CA ALA A 16 11.14 -35.11 -42.10
C ALA A 16 11.76 -33.77 -41.64
N ALA A 17 12.93 -33.40 -42.17
CA ALA A 17 13.55 -32.10 -41.90
C ALA A 17 12.71 -30.93 -42.49
N LEU A 18 12.17 -31.10 -43.70
CA LEU A 18 11.28 -30.13 -44.33
C LEU A 18 9.92 -30.01 -43.62
N ASP A 19 9.38 -31.11 -43.09
CA ASP A 19 8.13 -31.12 -42.32
C ASP A 19 8.34 -30.46 -40.93
N ILE A 20 9.55 -30.59 -40.34
CA ILE A 20 9.94 -29.88 -39.11
C ILE A 20 10.13 -28.39 -39.37
N GLU A 21 10.80 -27.99 -40.46
CA GLU A 21 10.92 -26.58 -40.87
C GLU A 21 9.56 -25.96 -41.23
N ALA A 22 8.64 -26.74 -41.84
CA ALA A 22 7.27 -26.31 -42.12
C ALA A 22 6.42 -26.17 -40.84
N ALA A 23 6.69 -26.99 -39.81
CA ALA A 23 6.05 -26.88 -38.50
C ALA A 23 6.63 -25.72 -37.66
N ASP A 24 7.92 -25.42 -37.78
CA ASP A 24 8.58 -24.30 -37.10
C ASP A 24 8.29 -22.94 -37.78
N GLY A 25 7.94 -22.98 -39.08
CA GLY A 25 7.43 -21.84 -39.86
C GLY A 25 5.93 -21.59 -39.69
N ALA A 26 5.19 -22.44 -38.98
CA ALA A 26 3.81 -22.19 -38.63
C ALA A 26 3.78 -21.09 -37.55
N ALA A 27 3.66 -19.85 -38.02
CA ALA A 27 3.43 -18.69 -37.17
C ALA A 27 2.41 -19.07 -36.10
N ILE A 28 2.83 -19.07 -34.84
CA ILE A 28 1.94 -19.15 -33.69
C ILE A 28 1.03 -17.93 -33.82
N ILE A 29 -0.12 -18.11 -34.47
CA ILE A 29 -1.15 -17.09 -34.52
C ILE A 29 -1.51 -16.88 -33.05
N PRO A 30 -1.19 -15.73 -32.45
CA PRO A 30 -1.65 -15.48 -31.10
C PRO A 30 -3.16 -15.54 -31.21
N ILE A 31 -3.79 -16.51 -30.54
CA ILE A 31 -5.25 -16.55 -30.43
C ILE A 31 -5.61 -15.18 -29.86
N GLN A 32 -6.11 -14.31 -30.73
CA GLN A 32 -6.47 -12.96 -30.39
C GLN A 32 -7.75 -13.11 -29.57
N LYS A 33 -7.58 -13.40 -28.28
CA LYS A 33 -8.67 -13.45 -27.32
C LYS A 33 -9.33 -12.08 -27.41
N HIS A 34 -10.50 -12.02 -28.06
CA HIS A 34 -11.40 -10.89 -28.00
C HIS A 34 -11.90 -10.79 -26.55
N THR A 35 -11.03 -10.33 -25.64
CA THR A 35 -11.43 -10.00 -24.28
C THR A 35 -12.34 -8.79 -24.37
N SER A 36 -13.55 -8.93 -23.84
CA SER A 36 -14.45 -7.81 -23.63
C SER A 36 -13.74 -6.72 -22.83
N VAL A 37 -14.15 -5.46 -23.00
CA VAL A 37 -13.60 -4.33 -22.22
C VAL A 37 -13.69 -4.62 -20.71
N THR A 38 -14.77 -5.28 -20.27
CA THR A 38 -14.97 -5.70 -18.88
C THR A 38 -13.92 -6.71 -18.41
N SER A 39 -13.57 -7.70 -19.23
CA SER A 39 -12.51 -8.67 -18.92
C SER A 39 -11.16 -7.96 -18.78
N ARG A 40 -10.83 -7.03 -19.69
CA ARG A 40 -9.55 -6.30 -19.64
C ARG A 40 -9.42 -5.43 -18.40
N ILE A 41 -10.50 -4.75 -18.01
CA ILE A 41 -10.53 -3.94 -16.78
C ILE A 41 -10.36 -4.85 -15.56
N TRP A 42 -11.08 -5.97 -15.53
CA TRP A 42 -10.99 -6.92 -14.43
C TRP A 42 -9.59 -7.51 -14.29
N ASP A 43 -8.98 -7.91 -15.40
CA ASP A 43 -7.61 -8.42 -15.44
C ASP A 43 -6.62 -7.37 -14.91
N HIS A 44 -6.71 -6.12 -15.38
CA HIS A 44 -5.89 -4.99 -14.90
C HIS A 44 -6.05 -4.71 -13.40
N LEU A 45 -7.25 -4.88 -12.86
CA LEU A 45 -7.56 -4.70 -11.44
C LEU A 45 -7.02 -5.85 -10.58
N GLN A 46 -6.90 -7.06 -11.13
CA GLN A 46 -6.32 -8.20 -10.43
C GLN A 46 -4.80 -8.22 -10.42
N GLU A 47 -4.15 -7.48 -11.31
CA GLU A 47 -2.71 -7.45 -11.41
C GLU A 47 -2.04 -6.88 -10.14
N PRO A 48 -0.90 -7.47 -9.71
CA PRO A 48 -0.12 -6.95 -8.60
C PRO A 48 0.63 -5.68 -9.03
N VAL A 49 0.51 -4.63 -8.23
CA VAL A 49 1.23 -3.37 -8.40
C VAL A 49 2.72 -3.58 -8.17
N ARG A 50 3.54 -3.13 -9.11
CA ARG A 50 5.00 -3.17 -9.00
C ARG A 50 5.56 -1.97 -8.24
N PRO A 51 6.65 -2.13 -7.46
CA PRO A 51 7.38 -1.00 -6.92
C PRO A 51 7.86 -0.07 -8.04
N SER A 52 7.50 1.21 -7.98
CA SER A 52 7.81 2.21 -9.00
C SER A 52 7.90 3.61 -8.40
N THR A 53 8.42 4.57 -9.15
CA THR A 53 8.43 5.98 -8.71
C THR A 53 7.02 6.50 -8.44
N LEU A 54 6.01 6.01 -9.17
CA LEU A 54 4.62 6.40 -8.92
C LEU A 54 4.14 5.91 -7.54
N VAL A 55 4.49 4.68 -7.16
CA VAL A 55 4.24 4.15 -5.81
C VAL A 55 4.97 4.96 -4.74
N GLU A 56 6.20 5.39 -5.00
CA GLU A 56 6.94 6.26 -4.07
C GLU A 56 6.23 7.61 -3.88
N VAL A 57 5.68 8.19 -4.94
CA VAL A 57 4.87 9.43 -4.89
C VAL A 57 3.57 9.20 -4.12
N GLU A 58 2.85 8.11 -4.40
CA GLU A 58 1.63 7.73 -3.68
C GLU A 58 1.88 7.59 -2.17
N LEU A 59 2.91 6.83 -1.80
CA LEU A 59 3.29 6.64 -0.40
C LEU A 59 3.76 7.95 0.26
N SER A 60 4.40 8.85 -0.48
CA SER A 60 4.79 10.18 0.02
C SER A 60 3.56 11.07 0.27
N ILE A 61 2.56 11.07 -0.64
CA ILE A 61 1.29 11.78 -0.44
C ILE A 61 0.55 11.21 0.78
N LEU A 62 0.49 9.88 0.92
CA LEU A 62 -0.11 9.23 2.09
C LEU A 62 0.63 9.59 3.39
N THR A 63 1.96 9.66 3.35
CA THR A 63 2.78 10.10 4.49
C THR A 63 2.50 11.55 4.87
N PHE A 64 2.37 12.44 3.88
CA PHE A 64 1.98 13.82 4.10
C PHE A 64 0.60 13.91 4.74
N CYS A 65 -0.36 13.12 4.27
CA CYS A 65 -1.69 13.02 4.88
C CYS A 65 -1.65 12.49 6.31
N THR A 66 -0.78 11.52 6.63
CA THR A 66 -0.53 11.06 8.01
C THR A 66 -0.01 12.20 8.88
N GLY A 67 0.97 12.96 8.39
CA GLY A 67 1.51 14.12 9.11
C GLY A 67 0.44 15.14 9.47
N ILE A 68 -0.47 15.45 8.52
CA ILE A 68 -1.63 16.30 8.79
C ILE A 68 -2.46 15.72 9.93
N GLN A 69 -2.83 14.44 9.87
CA GLN A 69 -3.71 13.82 10.86
C GLN A 69 -3.11 13.80 12.27
N ASP A 70 -1.82 13.49 12.40
CA ASP A 70 -1.15 13.49 13.71
C ASP A 70 -0.97 14.90 14.29
N ALA A 71 -0.79 15.92 13.44
CA ALA A 71 -0.75 17.32 13.87
C ALA A 71 -2.10 17.83 14.38
N ILE A 72 -3.20 17.16 14.03
CA ILE A 72 -4.55 17.42 14.55
C ILE A 72 -4.86 16.57 15.77
N SER A 73 -4.60 15.26 15.69
CA SER A 73 -5.07 14.31 16.70
C SER A 73 -4.43 14.55 18.06
N PHE A 74 -3.15 14.94 18.09
CA PHE A 74 -2.46 15.14 19.35
C PHE A 74 -2.97 16.36 20.13
N PRO A 75 -3.03 17.58 19.54
CA PRO A 75 -3.62 18.73 20.24
C PRO A 75 -5.10 18.54 20.59
N ASP A 76 -5.90 17.94 19.70
CA ASP A 76 -7.35 17.85 19.89
C ASP A 76 -7.78 16.72 20.84
N TYR A 77 -7.01 15.61 20.88
CA TYR A 77 -7.42 14.36 21.53
C TYR A 77 -6.37 13.75 22.46
N HIS A 78 -5.21 14.39 22.61
CA HIS A 78 -4.09 13.97 23.46
C HIS A 78 -3.56 12.57 23.10
N CYS A 79 -3.62 12.20 21.82
CA CYS A 79 -3.07 10.95 21.30
C CYS A 79 -2.74 11.07 19.80
N PHE A 80 -1.93 10.13 19.30
CA PHE A 80 -1.59 10.08 17.89
C PHE A 80 -2.51 9.11 17.14
N ALA A 81 -2.92 9.47 15.93
CA ALA A 81 -3.65 8.53 15.07
C ALA A 81 -2.71 7.45 14.52
N SER A 82 -1.46 7.79 14.18
CA SER A 82 -0.51 6.87 13.54
C SER A 82 0.64 6.40 14.44
N ASN A 83 1.09 7.23 15.39
CA ASN A 83 2.28 6.95 16.20
C ASN A 83 2.00 6.06 17.42
N GLN A 84 1.88 4.75 17.18
CA GLN A 84 1.50 3.79 18.22
C GLN A 84 2.58 3.48 19.27
N THR A 85 3.86 3.75 18.98
CA THR A 85 4.93 3.64 19.99
C THR A 85 4.68 4.62 21.14
N GLY A 86 4.36 5.87 20.81
CA GLY A 86 4.00 6.89 21.80
C GLY A 86 2.73 6.52 22.57
N ASN A 87 1.66 6.14 21.85
CA ASN A 87 0.39 5.74 22.48
C ASN A 87 0.55 4.56 23.43
N THR A 88 1.39 3.58 23.12
CA THR A 88 1.66 2.44 24.02
C THR A 88 2.24 2.92 25.35
N VAL A 89 3.23 3.81 25.31
CA VAL A 89 3.83 4.37 26.53
C VAL A 89 2.81 5.22 27.31
N LEU A 90 2.08 6.10 26.63
CA LEU A 90 1.05 6.94 27.25
C LEU A 90 -0.04 6.09 27.93
N LEU A 91 -0.44 4.97 27.31
CA LEU A 91 -1.41 4.04 27.88
C LEU A 91 -0.87 3.40 29.17
N MET A 92 0.39 2.96 29.18
CA MET A 92 0.99 2.35 30.37
C MET A 92 1.11 3.35 31.53
N VAL A 93 1.49 4.59 31.24
CA VAL A 93 1.51 5.67 32.25
C VAL A 93 0.10 5.95 32.75
N ALA A 94 -0.90 5.99 31.86
CA ALA A 94 -2.29 6.23 32.25
C ALA A 94 -2.85 5.19 33.20
N LEU A 95 -2.47 3.91 33.02
CA LEU A 95 -2.89 2.82 33.92
C LEU A 95 -2.31 2.95 35.33
N LEU A 96 -1.11 3.51 35.48
CA LEU A 96 -0.41 3.64 36.76
C LEU A 96 -0.52 5.03 37.38
N SER A 97 -1.03 6.01 36.64
CA SER A 97 -1.15 7.40 37.08
C SER A 97 -2.51 7.99 36.67
N PRO A 98 -3.62 7.45 37.22
CA PRO A 98 -4.97 7.88 36.86
C PRO A 98 -5.25 9.36 37.19
N SER A 99 -4.49 9.96 38.11
CA SER A 99 -4.56 11.39 38.41
C SER A 99 -4.15 12.30 37.25
N LEU A 100 -3.41 11.78 36.26
CA LEU A 100 -2.93 12.54 35.10
C LEU A 100 -3.88 12.43 33.89
N ASP A 101 -4.91 11.57 33.97
CA ASP A 101 -5.93 11.41 32.93
C ASP A 101 -6.82 12.66 32.85
N GLY A 102 -6.88 13.27 31.68
CA GLY A 102 -7.53 14.55 31.40
C GLY A 102 -6.62 15.76 31.41
N GLU A 103 -5.43 15.65 31.99
CA GLU A 103 -4.44 16.74 31.99
C GLU A 103 -3.42 16.51 30.87
N MET A 104 -2.70 15.39 30.91
CA MET A 104 -1.62 15.09 29.94
C MET A 104 -2.03 14.09 28.86
N PHE A 105 -2.99 13.22 29.15
CA PHE A 105 -3.46 12.18 28.25
C PHE A 105 -4.92 11.88 28.48
N ILE A 106 -5.58 11.25 27.49
CA ILE A 106 -6.96 10.78 27.62
C ILE A 106 -6.98 9.28 27.35
N THR A 107 -7.13 8.50 28.42
CA THR A 107 -6.98 7.03 28.39
C THR A 107 -7.89 6.38 27.35
N ALA A 108 -9.14 6.85 27.26
CA ALA A 108 -10.13 6.34 26.31
C ALA A 108 -9.71 6.56 24.85
N ASN A 109 -9.17 7.74 24.52
CA ASN A 109 -8.73 8.06 23.17
C ASN A 109 -7.49 7.26 22.80
N ILE A 110 -6.52 7.13 23.72
CA ILE A 110 -5.30 6.34 23.49
C ILE A 110 -5.63 4.86 23.31
N GLY A 111 -6.48 4.31 24.17
CA GLY A 111 -6.93 2.91 24.07
C GLY A 111 -7.66 2.65 22.75
N ALA A 112 -8.51 3.59 22.32
CA ALA A 112 -9.16 3.51 21.02
C ALA A 112 -8.16 3.62 19.86
N ALA A 113 -7.22 4.58 19.90
CA ALA A 113 -6.20 4.72 18.86
C ALA A 113 -5.40 3.42 18.69
N LEU A 114 -4.86 2.89 19.79
CA LEU A 114 -4.06 1.67 19.77
C LEU A 114 -4.88 0.46 19.34
N GLY A 115 -6.07 0.27 19.91
CA GLY A 115 -6.94 -0.86 19.62
C GLY A 115 -7.41 -0.88 18.17
N PHE A 116 -7.92 0.24 17.65
CA PHE A 116 -8.41 0.32 16.27
C PHE A 116 -7.27 0.27 15.25
N PHE A 117 -6.09 0.82 15.55
CA PHE A 117 -4.92 0.68 14.69
C PHE A 117 -4.50 -0.79 14.54
N LEU A 118 -4.39 -1.51 15.66
CA LEU A 118 -4.00 -2.92 15.67
C LEU A 118 -5.08 -3.80 15.00
N LEU A 119 -6.36 -3.52 15.28
CA LEU A 119 -7.48 -4.20 14.64
C LEU A 119 -7.46 -4.02 13.12
N ALA A 120 -7.24 -2.78 12.64
CA ALA A 120 -7.14 -2.50 11.21
C ALA A 120 -5.94 -3.20 10.57
N GLY A 121 -4.80 -3.20 11.26
CA GLY A 121 -3.60 -3.90 10.81
C GLY A 121 -3.84 -5.41 10.68
N TRP A 122 -4.50 -6.00 11.68
CA TRP A 122 -4.86 -7.42 11.65
C TRP A 122 -5.85 -7.74 10.52
N ILE A 123 -6.97 -7.01 10.42
CA ILE A 123 -7.98 -7.24 9.37
C ILE A 123 -7.37 -7.07 7.97
N THR A 124 -6.67 -5.95 7.73
CA THR A 124 -6.08 -5.65 6.41
C THR A 124 -5.00 -6.68 6.07
N GLY A 125 -4.20 -7.10 7.05
CA GLY A 125 -3.14 -8.10 6.84
C GLY A 125 -3.70 -9.48 6.50
N GLN A 126 -4.66 -9.97 7.29
CA GLN A 126 -5.25 -11.30 7.09
C GLN A 126 -6.05 -11.37 5.79
N LEU A 127 -6.92 -10.39 5.53
CA LEU A 127 -7.64 -10.32 4.25
C LEU A 127 -6.69 -10.16 3.07
N GLY A 128 -5.59 -9.42 3.25
CA GLY A 128 -4.52 -9.29 2.26
C GLY A 128 -3.92 -10.63 1.85
N HIS A 129 -3.77 -11.61 2.75
CA HIS A 129 -3.27 -12.95 2.41
C HIS A 129 -4.21 -13.72 1.48
N PHE A 130 -5.53 -13.53 1.61
CA PHE A 130 -6.52 -14.19 0.75
C PHE A 130 -6.72 -13.47 -0.59
N VAL A 131 -6.81 -12.14 -0.56
CA VAL A 131 -7.08 -11.33 -1.76
C VAL A 131 -5.80 -11.15 -2.60
N GLY A 132 -4.64 -11.10 -1.97
CA GLY A 132 -3.36 -10.75 -2.58
C GLY A 132 -2.98 -9.31 -2.22
N PRO A 133 -1.97 -9.09 -1.37
CA PRO A 133 -1.77 -7.81 -0.68
C PRO A 133 -1.26 -6.69 -1.60
N ARG A 134 -0.80 -7.03 -2.80
CA ARG A 134 -0.37 -6.08 -3.84
C ARG A 134 -1.37 -5.96 -5.00
N ARG A 135 -2.49 -6.70 -4.99
CA ARG A 135 -3.47 -6.61 -6.08
C ARG A 135 -4.03 -5.20 -6.14
N ARG A 136 -4.09 -4.63 -7.34
CA ARG A 136 -4.52 -3.24 -7.54
C ARG A 136 -5.90 -2.96 -6.95
N ILE A 137 -6.87 -3.85 -7.18
CA ILE A 137 -8.23 -3.73 -6.60
C ILE A 137 -8.21 -3.69 -5.08
N TRP A 138 -7.35 -4.50 -4.44
CA TRP A 138 -7.20 -4.50 -3.00
C TRP A 138 -6.68 -3.16 -2.50
N LEU A 139 -5.63 -2.64 -3.14
CA LEU A 139 -5.03 -1.36 -2.80
C LEU A 139 -6.02 -0.19 -2.95
N ILE A 140 -6.76 -0.16 -4.06
CA ILE A 140 -7.79 0.85 -4.34
C ILE A 140 -8.89 0.79 -3.30
N CYS A 141 -9.47 -0.40 -3.06
CA CYS A 141 -10.57 -0.58 -2.11
C CYS A 141 -10.16 -0.19 -0.68
N CYS A 142 -8.96 -0.59 -0.24
CA CYS A 142 -8.47 -0.20 1.07
C CYS A 142 -8.23 1.31 1.18
N ASN A 143 -7.57 1.95 0.20
CA ASN A 143 -7.35 3.40 0.24
C ASN A 143 -8.67 4.20 0.14
N PHE A 144 -9.64 3.72 -0.64
CA PHE A 144 -10.97 4.31 -0.72
C PHE A 144 -11.70 4.21 0.63
N ALA A 145 -11.74 3.01 1.23
CA ALA A 145 -12.35 2.81 2.54
C ALA A 145 -11.68 3.68 3.63
N GLN A 146 -10.35 3.72 3.65
CA GLN A 146 -9.60 4.62 4.54
C GLN A 146 -9.98 6.09 4.34
N SER A 147 -10.13 6.53 3.10
CA SER A 147 -10.55 7.90 2.78
C SER A 147 -11.95 8.20 3.32
N CYS A 148 -12.91 7.28 3.15
CA CYS A 148 -14.24 7.40 3.72
C CYS A 148 -14.22 7.50 5.25
N LEU A 149 -13.36 6.72 5.93
CA LEU A 149 -13.21 6.80 7.39
C LEU A 149 -12.68 8.17 7.83
N VAL A 150 -11.71 8.75 7.11
CA VAL A 150 -11.17 10.08 7.41
C VAL A 150 -12.19 11.18 7.09
N PHE A 151 -12.98 11.07 6.01
CA PHE A 151 -14.12 11.97 5.75
C PHE A 151 -15.16 11.90 6.88
N ALA A 152 -15.49 10.69 7.36
CA ALA A 152 -16.41 10.52 8.47
C ALA A 152 -15.86 11.15 9.76
N ALA A 153 -14.57 10.96 10.05
CA ALA A 153 -13.89 11.60 11.18
C ALA A 153 -13.96 13.14 11.08
N ALA A 154 -13.67 13.71 9.91
CA ALA A 154 -13.78 15.15 9.66
C ALA A 154 -15.22 15.66 9.86
N ALA A 155 -16.23 14.93 9.37
CA ALA A 155 -17.63 15.28 9.51
C ALA A 155 -18.12 15.22 10.97
N ILE A 156 -17.71 14.19 11.73
CA ILE A 156 -18.02 14.07 13.16
C ILE A 156 -17.38 15.23 13.92
N GLN A 157 -16.10 15.52 13.70
CA GLN A 157 -15.41 16.62 14.36
C GLN A 157 -16.03 17.97 14.00
N TYR A 158 -16.41 18.19 12.74
CA TYR A 158 -17.09 19.41 12.30
C TYR A 158 -18.45 19.62 12.99
N ARG A 159 -19.25 18.55 13.13
CA ARG A 159 -20.60 18.65 13.72
C ARG A 159 -20.63 18.66 15.24
N ALA A 160 -19.78 17.86 15.88
CA ALA A 160 -19.76 17.71 17.33
C ALA A 160 -18.81 18.72 18.01
N GLY A 161 -17.93 19.37 17.23
CA GLY A 161 -16.84 20.18 17.76
C GLY A 161 -15.71 19.34 18.34
N ILE A 162 -14.71 20.03 18.89
CA ILE A 162 -13.57 19.40 19.55
C ILE A 162 -13.87 19.32 21.05
N ALA A 163 -14.28 18.13 21.50
CA ALA A 163 -14.47 17.82 22.90
C ALA A 163 -13.69 16.55 23.24
N ALA A 164 -12.46 16.73 23.75
CA ALA A 164 -11.48 15.65 23.89
C ALA A 164 -11.97 14.48 24.76
N ARG A 165 -12.87 14.74 25.71
CA ARG A 165 -13.53 13.76 26.60
C ARG A 165 -14.96 13.46 26.14
N SER A 166 -15.13 12.97 24.92
CA SER A 166 -16.45 12.64 24.38
C SER A 166 -16.44 11.35 23.57
N ALA A 167 -17.61 10.73 23.41
CA ALA A 167 -17.78 9.60 22.50
C ALA A 167 -17.41 9.97 21.05
N ALA A 168 -17.61 11.24 20.66
CA ALA A 168 -17.19 11.75 19.36
C ALA A 168 -15.66 11.76 19.21
N ALA A 169 -14.91 12.15 20.25
CA ALA A 169 -13.44 12.09 20.22
C ALA A 169 -12.92 10.66 20.09
N VAL A 170 -13.51 9.71 20.83
CA VAL A 170 -13.20 8.28 20.72
C VAL A 170 -13.49 7.77 19.30
N ALA A 171 -14.64 8.13 18.72
CA ALA A 171 -15.01 7.75 17.36
C ALA A 171 -14.05 8.34 16.32
N VAL A 172 -13.75 9.65 16.38
CA VAL A 172 -12.80 10.31 15.47
C VAL A 172 -11.43 9.65 15.56
N THR A 173 -10.92 9.46 16.77
CA THR A 173 -9.61 8.84 17.01
C THR A 173 -9.57 7.41 16.48
N GLY A 174 -10.60 6.60 16.76
CA GLY A 174 -10.70 5.23 16.28
C GLY A 174 -10.76 5.13 14.75
N LEU A 175 -11.52 6.02 14.09
CA LEU A 175 -11.62 6.07 12.62
C LEU A 175 -10.27 6.42 11.97
N LEU A 176 -9.59 7.46 12.49
CA LEU A 176 -8.27 7.88 11.99
C LEU A 176 -7.22 6.79 12.23
N ALA A 177 -7.20 6.20 13.42
CA ALA A 177 -6.27 5.15 13.76
C ALA A 177 -6.49 3.87 12.95
N PHE A 178 -7.76 3.48 12.71
CA PHE A 178 -8.08 2.36 11.83
C PHE A 178 -7.58 2.62 10.41
N ALA A 179 -7.85 3.82 9.87
CA ALA A 179 -7.37 4.19 8.54
C ALA A 179 -5.84 4.15 8.45
N SER A 180 -5.15 4.65 9.47
CA SER A 180 -3.68 4.60 9.55
C SER A 180 -3.13 3.19 9.67
N GLY A 181 -3.73 2.32 10.50
CA GLY A 181 -3.26 0.94 10.69
C GLY A 181 -3.34 0.13 9.40
N SER A 182 -4.45 0.27 8.66
CA SER A 182 -4.61 -0.33 7.34
C SER A 182 -3.57 0.21 6.32
N GLN A 183 -3.26 1.51 6.35
CA GLN A 183 -2.27 2.12 5.46
C GLN A 183 -0.87 1.56 5.68
N VAL A 184 -0.45 1.43 6.96
CA VAL A 184 0.89 0.91 7.31
C VAL A 184 1.06 -0.55 6.86
N VAL A 185 -0.01 -1.35 6.87
CA VAL A 185 0.03 -2.72 6.34
C VAL A 185 0.21 -2.72 4.82
N GLN A 186 -0.51 -1.86 4.10
CA GLN A 186 -0.38 -1.76 2.64
C GLN A 186 1.01 -1.26 2.21
N SER A 187 1.58 -0.27 2.91
CA SER A 187 2.92 0.25 2.57
C SER A 187 3.98 -0.85 2.69
N ARG A 188 3.88 -1.71 3.71
CA ARG A 188 4.75 -2.88 3.88
C ARG A 188 4.60 -3.89 2.74
N ALA A 189 3.38 -4.11 2.23
CA ALA A 189 3.15 -5.03 1.13
C ALA A 189 3.78 -4.56 -0.20
N LEU A 190 3.94 -3.26 -0.41
CA LEU A 190 4.47 -2.66 -1.65
C LEU A 190 6.01 -2.70 -1.76
N ALA A 191 6.71 -3.38 -0.85
CA ALA A 191 8.16 -3.60 -0.88
C ALA A 191 9.01 -2.31 -1.03
N THR A 192 8.46 -1.16 -0.62
CA THR A 192 9.16 0.13 -0.53
C THR A 192 9.36 0.41 0.95
N THR A 193 10.20 -0.41 1.58
CA THR A 193 10.33 -0.50 3.05
C THR A 193 10.83 0.79 3.68
N GLU A 194 11.47 1.65 2.91
CA GLU A 194 11.96 2.95 3.36
C GLU A 194 10.83 3.97 3.62
N ILE A 195 9.64 3.77 3.04
CA ILE A 195 8.48 4.67 3.19
C ILE A 195 7.38 3.93 3.97
N SER A 196 7.49 3.97 5.30
CA SER A 196 6.54 3.28 6.19
C SER A 196 5.17 3.96 6.30
N THR A 197 5.11 5.26 5.95
CA THR A 197 3.96 6.18 6.07
C THR A 197 3.54 6.61 7.48
N ALA A 198 4.20 6.13 8.53
CA ALA A 198 3.90 6.53 9.92
C ALA A 198 5.11 6.39 10.88
N MET A 199 5.92 5.33 10.73
CA MET A 199 7.03 5.03 11.64
C MET A 199 8.31 5.78 11.20
N ALA A 200 8.61 6.91 11.86
CA ALA A 200 9.71 7.80 11.48
C ALA A 200 11.08 7.43 12.08
N THR A 201 11.12 6.87 13.28
CA THR A 201 12.37 6.68 14.05
C THR A 201 13.41 5.87 13.30
N ALA A 202 13.02 4.72 12.74
CA ALA A 202 13.94 3.88 11.96
C ALA A 202 14.45 4.61 10.72
N ALA A 203 13.61 5.38 10.02
CA ALA A 203 14.02 6.13 8.84
C ALA A 203 15.02 7.26 9.17
N TRP A 204 14.85 7.94 10.32
CA TRP A 204 15.83 8.91 10.81
C TRP A 204 17.18 8.25 11.05
N VAL A 205 17.20 7.15 11.81
CA VAL A 205 18.43 6.43 12.15
C VAL A 205 19.10 5.90 10.88
N ASP A 206 18.36 5.19 10.04
CA ASP A 206 18.86 4.62 8.78
C ASP A 206 19.37 5.69 7.80
N LEU A 207 18.84 6.91 7.86
CA LEU A 207 19.33 8.03 7.04
C LEU A 207 20.68 8.54 7.55
N VAL A 208 20.82 8.74 8.87
CA VAL A 208 22.03 9.35 9.44
C VAL A 208 23.21 8.40 9.49
N ILE A 209 22.97 7.09 9.57
CA ILE A 209 24.03 6.07 9.56
C ILE A 209 24.34 5.53 8.16
N ASP A 210 23.67 6.01 7.11
CA ASP A 210 23.86 5.52 5.74
C ASP A 210 25.33 5.74 5.31
N PRO A 211 26.11 4.69 4.99
CA PRO A 211 27.52 4.83 4.62
C PRO A 211 27.70 5.59 3.30
N HIS A 212 26.62 5.73 2.52
CA HIS A 212 26.56 6.44 1.25
C HIS A 212 25.59 7.63 1.33
N MET A 213 25.47 8.26 2.51
CA MET A 213 24.60 9.43 2.74
C MET A 213 24.87 10.56 1.73
N LEU A 214 26.15 10.84 1.46
CA LEU A 214 26.60 11.93 0.56
C LEU A 214 26.78 11.48 -0.90
N ALA A 215 26.50 10.21 -1.23
CA ALA A 215 26.62 9.74 -2.60
C ALA A 215 25.58 10.41 -3.50
N TRP A 216 26.00 10.77 -4.72
CA TRP A 216 25.15 11.39 -5.73
C TRP A 216 23.89 10.56 -6.06
N HIS A 217 24.04 9.23 -6.10
CA HIS A 217 22.96 8.31 -6.40
C HIS A 217 22.77 7.31 -5.25
N ASN A 218 21.71 7.48 -4.47
CA ASN A 218 21.33 6.55 -3.41
C ASN A 218 19.79 6.56 -3.29
N ARG A 219 19.13 5.61 -3.95
CA ARG A 219 17.66 5.56 -4.00
C ARG A 219 17.02 5.26 -2.64
N PRO A 220 17.50 4.30 -1.82
CA PRO A 220 17.01 4.12 -0.45
C PRO A 220 17.12 5.38 0.41
N ARG A 221 18.28 6.07 0.38
CA ARG A 221 18.45 7.35 1.07
C ARG A 221 17.44 8.39 0.60
N ASN A 222 17.26 8.54 -0.71
CA ASN A 222 16.30 9.50 -1.27
C ASN A 222 14.86 9.20 -0.82
N ARG A 223 14.45 7.92 -0.77
CA ARG A 223 13.14 7.51 -0.26
C ARG A 223 12.95 7.89 1.21
N ARG A 224 13.96 7.64 2.07
CA ARG A 224 13.92 8.03 3.49
C ARG A 224 13.80 9.55 3.65
N VAL A 225 14.59 10.32 2.90
CA VAL A 225 14.51 11.79 2.90
C VAL A 225 13.11 12.26 2.46
N CYS A 226 12.59 11.75 1.34
CA CYS A 226 11.25 12.08 0.87
C CYS A 226 10.17 11.73 1.90
N PHE A 227 10.26 10.56 2.54
CA PHE A 227 9.35 10.15 3.60
C PHE A 227 9.38 11.11 4.79
N LEU A 228 10.57 11.43 5.32
CA LEU A 228 10.72 12.33 6.47
C LEU A 228 10.25 13.76 6.16
N LEU A 229 10.61 14.28 4.98
CA LEU A 229 10.16 15.61 4.53
C LEU A 229 8.65 15.64 4.29
N SER A 230 8.07 14.58 3.74
CA SER A 230 6.61 14.49 3.53
C SER A 230 5.88 14.47 4.86
N LEU A 231 6.37 13.71 5.85
CA LEU A 231 5.77 13.65 7.18
C LEU A 231 5.84 15.01 7.89
N ALA A 232 7.02 15.64 7.90
CA ALA A 232 7.22 16.95 8.51
C ALA A 232 6.42 18.05 7.80
N GLY A 233 6.42 18.06 6.46
CA GLY A 233 5.65 18.99 5.65
C GLY A 233 4.14 18.82 5.86
N GLY A 234 3.68 17.58 5.98
CA GLY A 234 2.30 17.25 6.30
C GLY A 234 1.89 17.78 7.67
N ALA A 235 2.72 17.53 8.69
CA ALA A 235 2.47 18.02 10.04
C ALA A 235 2.45 19.56 10.11
N LEU A 236 3.40 20.24 9.46
CA LEU A 236 3.44 21.69 9.38
C LEU A 236 2.19 22.25 8.68
N THR A 237 1.79 21.64 7.56
CA THR A 237 0.61 22.04 6.80
C THR A 237 -0.67 21.80 7.61
N GLY A 238 -0.79 20.66 8.27
CA GLY A 238 -1.92 20.33 9.14
C GLY A 238 -2.06 21.33 10.29
N ALA A 239 -0.96 21.64 10.98
CA ALA A 239 -0.95 22.65 12.05
C ALA A 239 -1.31 24.06 11.53
N ALA A 240 -0.81 24.44 10.36
CA ALA A 240 -1.12 25.74 9.74
C ALA A 240 -2.61 25.86 9.35
N ILE A 241 -3.19 24.80 8.78
CA ILE A 241 -4.62 24.75 8.45
C ILE A 241 -5.46 24.73 9.73
N ALA A 242 -5.09 23.95 10.73
CA ALA A 242 -5.78 23.92 12.03
C ALA A 242 -5.89 25.32 12.63
N ARG A 243 -4.78 26.07 12.59
CA ARG A 243 -4.70 27.43 13.12
C ARG A 243 -5.55 28.44 12.34
N SER A 244 -5.70 28.27 11.03
CA SER A 244 -6.33 29.27 10.15
C SER A 244 -7.78 28.96 9.78
N ALA A 245 -8.12 27.68 9.58
CA ALA A 245 -9.41 27.22 9.10
C ALA A 245 -10.05 26.13 9.99
N GLY A 246 -9.32 25.62 10.99
CA GLY A 246 -9.80 24.62 11.94
C GLY A 246 -9.38 23.17 11.59
N SER A 247 -9.35 22.33 12.62
CA SER A 247 -8.93 20.93 12.55
C SER A 247 -9.74 20.09 11.56
N SER A 248 -11.05 20.33 11.46
CA SER A 248 -11.93 19.55 10.59
C SER A 248 -11.64 19.80 9.10
N VAL A 249 -11.21 21.01 8.74
CA VAL A 249 -10.75 21.36 7.39
C VAL A 249 -9.43 20.66 7.07
N ALA A 250 -8.51 20.60 8.04
CA ALA A 250 -7.25 19.86 7.86
C ALA A 250 -7.51 18.35 7.63
N LEU A 251 -8.41 17.75 8.40
CA LEU A 251 -8.82 16.36 8.20
C LEU A 251 -9.51 16.15 6.85
N LEU A 252 -10.33 17.09 6.39
CA LEU A 252 -10.97 17.04 5.08
C LEU A 252 -9.94 17.04 3.93
N ILE A 253 -8.92 17.91 4.02
CA ILE A 253 -7.83 17.95 3.04
C ILE A 253 -7.03 16.65 3.04
N SER A 254 -6.76 16.08 4.22
CA SER A 254 -6.11 14.76 4.35
C SER A 254 -6.96 13.65 3.71
N ALA A 255 -8.28 13.66 3.92
CA ALA A 255 -9.19 12.70 3.31
C ALA A 255 -9.19 12.79 1.77
N ALA A 256 -9.20 14.02 1.23
CA ALA A 256 -9.12 14.26 -0.22
C ALA A 256 -7.77 13.78 -0.81
N GLY A 257 -6.66 14.00 -0.11
CA GLY A 257 -5.34 13.52 -0.52
C GLY A 257 -5.25 12.00 -0.57
N LYS A 258 -5.83 11.30 0.43
CA LYS A 258 -5.94 9.83 0.43
C LYS A 258 -6.83 9.32 -0.70
N LEU A 259 -7.95 10.01 -0.95
CA LEU A 259 -8.88 9.64 -2.02
C LEU A 259 -8.22 9.79 -3.40
N LEU A 260 -7.43 10.84 -3.59
CA LEU A 260 -6.61 11.02 -4.79
C LEU A 260 -5.68 9.83 -5.00
N VAL A 261 -4.96 9.39 -3.97
CA VAL A 261 -4.07 8.21 -4.07
C VAL A 261 -4.84 6.95 -4.42
N ALA A 262 -6.04 6.75 -3.89
CA ALA A 262 -6.90 5.62 -4.28
C ALA A 262 -7.16 5.57 -5.79
N PHE A 263 -7.30 6.72 -6.44
CA PHE A 263 -7.45 6.81 -7.90
C PHE A 263 -6.12 6.66 -8.65
N ILE A 264 -5.00 7.17 -8.12
CA ILE A 264 -3.68 7.04 -8.78
C ILE A 264 -3.29 5.55 -8.91
N TYR A 265 -3.68 4.69 -7.96
CA TYR A 265 -3.44 3.25 -8.06
C TYR A 265 -4.02 2.60 -9.34
N LEU A 266 -5.04 3.19 -9.98
CA LEU A 266 -5.54 2.74 -11.28
C LEU A 266 -4.50 2.86 -12.39
N LEU A 267 -3.55 3.79 -12.26
CA LEU A 267 -2.54 4.14 -13.26
C LEU A 267 -1.22 3.36 -13.08
N ASN A 268 -1.05 2.65 -11.96
CA ASN A 268 0.20 1.93 -11.67
C ASN A 268 0.53 0.84 -12.69
N GLY A 269 1.81 0.54 -12.87
CA GLY A 269 2.23 -0.62 -13.67
C GLY A 269 2.09 -1.92 -12.90
N ALA A 270 1.83 -3.02 -13.60
CA ALA A 270 1.85 -4.37 -13.04
C ALA A 270 3.22 -5.04 -13.16
N ASP A 271 3.51 -5.99 -12.27
CA ASP A 271 4.62 -6.93 -12.48
C ASP A 271 4.33 -7.75 -13.75
N LYS A 272 5.24 -7.73 -14.73
CA LYS A 272 5.12 -8.64 -15.89
C LYS A 272 5.24 -10.08 -15.39
N PRO A 273 4.39 -11.02 -15.86
CA PRO A 273 4.60 -12.43 -15.56
C PRO A 273 6.00 -12.83 -16.05
N LYS A 274 6.80 -13.47 -15.19
CA LYS A 274 8.07 -14.09 -15.62
C LYS A 274 7.73 -15.06 -16.75
N ARG A 275 8.27 -14.84 -17.94
CA ARG A 275 8.26 -15.84 -19.02
C ARG A 275 8.99 -17.07 -18.47
N THR A 276 8.25 -18.13 -18.14
CA THR A 276 8.84 -19.46 -17.99
C THR A 276 9.28 -19.89 -19.38
N VAL A 277 10.59 -19.82 -19.64
CA VAL A 277 11.19 -20.52 -20.77
C VAL A 277 11.09 -22.01 -20.42
N PRO A 278 10.44 -22.87 -21.23
CA PRO A 278 10.54 -24.31 -21.03
C PRO A 278 12.02 -24.70 -21.08
N GLY A 279 12.53 -25.31 -20.01
CA GLY A 279 13.87 -25.89 -20.03
C GLY A 279 13.93 -27.03 -21.07
N PRO A 280 15.12 -27.37 -21.60
CA PRO A 280 15.26 -28.37 -22.65
C PRO A 280 14.92 -29.81 -22.24
N ASP A 281 14.70 -30.07 -20.95
CA ASP A 281 14.77 -31.43 -20.39
C ASP A 281 13.39 -32.14 -20.32
N GLY A 282 12.55 -31.95 -21.34
CA GLY A 282 11.24 -32.60 -21.45
C GLY A 282 11.22 -33.89 -22.27
N ALA A 283 12.37 -34.33 -22.80
CA ALA A 283 12.45 -35.48 -23.71
C ALA A 283 13.65 -36.37 -23.38
N GLU A 284 13.63 -37.04 -22.22
CA GLU A 284 14.41 -38.27 -22.00
C GLU A 284 14.01 -38.91 -20.66
N ALA A 285 12.88 -39.61 -20.66
CA ALA A 285 12.55 -40.60 -19.63
C ALA A 285 11.58 -41.64 -20.19
N GLU A 286 11.99 -42.32 -21.26
CA GLU A 286 11.44 -43.64 -21.59
C GLU A 286 12.55 -44.51 -22.18
N LYS A 287 13.20 -45.28 -21.30
CA LYS A 287 13.72 -46.62 -21.53
C LYS A 287 14.14 -47.26 -20.22
#